data_AF-A0A7V4FZV5-F1
#
_entry.id   AF-A0A7V4FZV5-F1
#
_cell.length_a   1.000
_cell.length_b   1.000
_cell.length_c   1.000
_cell.angle_alpha   90.00
_cell.angle_beta   90.00
_cell.angle_gamma   90.00
#
_symmetry.space_group_name_H-M   'P 1'
#
loop_
_entity.id
_entity.type
_entity.pdbx_description
1 polymer ?
#
loop_
_entity_poly.entity_id
_entity_poly.type
_entity_poly.pdbx_seq_one_letter_code
_entity_poly.pdbx_strand_id
1 'polypeptide(L)' 'RTLADREREHVRAALAQAGGNRRRAAAALGISTATLWRRMKEMKREA' A
#
# COMPACT_ATOMS: atom_id res chain seq x y z
N ARG A 1 -9.81 14.27 -6.57
CA ARG A 1 -9.05 13.13 -5.99
C ARG A 1 -8.95 12.05 -7.06
N THR A 2 -7.75 11.62 -7.42
CA THR A 2 -7.52 10.67 -8.52
C THR A 2 -7.66 9.21 -8.04
N LEU A 3 -7.69 8.26 -8.98
CA LEU A 3 -7.62 6.82 -8.65
C LEU A 3 -6.31 6.49 -7.92
N ALA A 4 -5.20 7.07 -8.37
CA ALA A 4 -3.90 6.91 -7.74
C ALA A 4 -3.91 7.40 -6.28
N ASP A 5 -4.49 8.58 -6.00
CA ASP A 5 -4.57 9.09 -4.63
C ASP A 5 -5.36 8.16 -3.69
N ARG A 6 -6.47 7.59 -4.18
CA ARG A 6 -7.26 6.62 -3.41
C ARG A 6 -6.51 5.32 -3.17
N GLU A 7 -5.71 4.88 -4.13
CA GLU A 7 -4.87 3.71 -3.97
C GLU A 7 -3.76 3.93 -2.94
N ARG A 8 -3.11 5.10 -2.95
CA ARG A 8 -2.11 5.48 -1.94
C ARG A 8 -2.68 5.48 -0.53
N GLU A 9 -3.87 6.03 -0.38
CA GLU A 9 -4.57 6.09 0.90
C GLU A 9 -4.95 4.70 1.40
N HIS A 10 -5.45 3.81 0.54
CA HIS A 10 -5.71 2.41 0.90
C HIS A 10 -4.43 1.69 1.34
N VAL A 11 -3.32 1.88 0.63
CA VAL A 11 -2.03 1.28 1.00
C VAL A 11 -1.56 1.80 2.36
N ARG A 12 -1.65 3.10 2.61
CA ARG A 12 -1.28 3.71 3.89
C ARG A 12 -2.17 3.22 5.03
N ALA A 13 -3.47 3.16 4.82
CA ALA A 13 -4.43 2.66 5.81
C ALA A 13 -4.18 1.19 6.15
N ALA A 14 -3.93 0.34 5.16
CA ALA A 14 -3.61 -1.08 5.38
C ALA A 14 -2.29 -1.27 6.14
N LEU A 15 -1.27 -0.47 5.83
CA LEU A 15 0.01 -0.50 6.55
C LEU A 15 -0.14 -0.04 8.02
N ALA A 16 -0.95 0.99 8.27
CA ALA A 16 -1.23 1.48 9.61
C ALA A 16 -2.00 0.43 10.44
N GLN A 17 -3.06 -0.15 9.87
CA GLN A 17 -3.84 -1.22 10.51
C GLN A 17 -3.01 -2.49 10.76
N ALA A 18 -2.05 -2.78 9.88
CA ALA A 18 -1.15 -3.92 10.02
C ALA A 18 0.03 -3.66 10.98
N GLY A 19 0.15 -2.46 11.57
CA GLY A 19 1.30 -2.10 12.41
C GLY A 19 2.64 -2.20 11.69
N GLY A 20 2.67 -1.87 10.38
CA GLY A 20 3.86 -2.00 9.54
C GLY A 20 4.16 -3.41 9.02
N ASN A 21 3.35 -4.43 9.37
CA ASN A 21 3.51 -5.77 8.83
C ASN A 21 3.03 -5.84 7.37
N ARG A 22 3.99 -5.83 6.44
CA ARG A 22 3.75 -5.85 4.99
C ARG A 22 2.95 -7.06 4.51
N ARG A 23 3.12 -8.23 5.14
CA ARG A 23 2.36 -9.44 4.78
C ARG A 23 0.90 -9.30 5.17
N ARG A 24 0.62 -8.79 6.37
CA ARG A 24 -0.76 -8.53 6.84
C ARG A 24 -1.42 -7.42 6.01
N ALA A 25 -0.69 -6.35 5.71
CA ALA A 25 -1.19 -5.27 4.86
C ALA A 25 -1.52 -5.74 3.43
N ALA A 26 -0.65 -6.55 2.82
CA ALA A 26 -0.88 -7.10 1.49
C ALA A 26 -2.09 -8.06 1.47
N ALA A 27 -2.23 -8.91 2.50
CA ALA A 27 -3.39 -9.78 2.66
C ALA A 27 -4.70 -8.99 2.82
N ALA A 28 -4.69 -7.90 3.61
CA ALA A 28 -5.85 -7.02 3.77
C ALA A 28 -6.25 -6.32 2.46
N LEU A 29 -5.28 -6.06 1.58
CA LEU A 29 -5.49 -5.46 0.26
C LEU A 29 -5.79 -6.48 -0.85
N GLY A 30 -5.77 -7.79 -0.56
CA GLY A 30 -5.98 -8.84 -1.56
C GLY A 30 -4.88 -8.93 -2.63
N ILE A 31 -3.66 -8.49 -2.32
CA ILE A 31 -2.53 -8.48 -3.26
C ILE A 31 -1.32 -9.23 -2.71
N SER A 32 -0.38 -9.58 -3.59
CA SER A 32 0.91 -10.10 -3.17
C SER A 32 1.76 -9.04 -2.48
N THR A 33 2.63 -9.46 -1.57
CA THR A 33 3.61 -8.59 -0.90
C THR A 33 4.55 -7.90 -1.89
N ALA A 34 4.90 -8.56 -3.00
CA ALA A 34 5.68 -7.98 -4.08
C ALA A 34 4.95 -6.82 -4.77
N THR A 35 3.62 -6.94 -4.95
CA THR A 35 2.79 -5.86 -5.52
C THR A 35 2.72 -4.68 -4.56
N LEU A 36 2.51 -4.94 -3.26
CA LEU A 36 2.55 -3.89 -2.24
C LEU A 36 3.90 -3.15 -2.24
N TRP A 37 5.01 -3.87 -2.38
CA TRP A 37 6.34 -3.28 -2.44
C TRP A 37 6.56 -2.37 -3.66
N ARG A 38 6.11 -2.79 -4.86
CA ARG A 38 6.18 -1.95 -6.06
C ARG A 38 5.40 -0.64 -5.86
N ARG A 39 4.15 -0.73 -5.39
CA ARG A 39 3.32 0.44 -5.09
C ARG A 39 3.96 1.36 -4.06
N MET A 40 4.55 0.80 -2.99
CA MET A 40 5.29 1.59 -2.00
C MET A 40 6.49 2.32 -2.60
N LYS A 41 7.21 1.69 -3.54
CA LYS A 41 8.34 2.30 -4.22
C LYS A 41 7.89 3.42 -5.16
N GLU A 42 6.80 3.22 -5.90
CA GLU A 42 6.21 4.24 -6.79
C GLU A 42 5.76 5.47 -5.99
N MET A 43 5.04 5.27 -4.89
CA MET A 43 4.64 6.36 -3.99
C MET A 43 5.80 7.18 -3.44
N LYS A 44 6.96 6.55 -3.18
CA LYS A 44 8.16 7.26 -2.72
C LYS A 44 8.85 8.06 -3.83
N ARG A 45 8.60 7.76 -5.10
CA ARG A 45 9.18 8.48 -6.25
C ARG A 45 8.33 9.66 -6.68
N GLU A 46 7.05 9.67 -6.31
CA GLU A 46 6.08 10.72 -6.62
C GLU A 46 5.95 11.78 -5.50
N ALA A 47 6.70 11.64 -4.41
CA ALA A 47 6.74 12.56 -3.26
C ALA A 47 8.08 13.31 -3.22
#